data_AF-A0A1L3SZJ6-F1
#
_entry.id   AF-A0A1L3SZJ6-F1
#
_cell.length_a   1.000
_cell.length_b   1.000
_cell.length_c   1.000
_cell.angle_alpha   90.00
_cell.angle_beta   90.00
_cell.angle_gamma   90.00
#
_symmetry.space_group_name_H-M   'P 1'
#
loop_
_entity.id
_entity.type
_entity.pdbx_description
1 polymer ?
#
loop_
_entity_poly.entity_id
_entity_poly.type
_entity_poly.pdbx_seq_one_letter_code
_entity_poly.pdbx_strand_id
1 'polypeptide(L)'
;MDVEQTCLDWGADKVTIIRALDQLGQDPFRQHEFDSAILDVRLGGNSTVEFARELHCRGIPFVFATGMSDQNDFATRFPGVAIVSKPYSGEELLKMLVAAIDGTELSRSA
;
A
#
# COMPACT_ATOMS: atom_id res chain seq x y z
N MET A 1 10.55 -14.44 -3.36
CA MET A 1 10.82 -13.48 -2.27
C MET A 1 9.55 -13.33 -1.47
N ASP A 2 9.64 -13.36 -0.15
CA ASP A 2 8.50 -13.26 0.73
C ASP A 2 8.40 -11.83 1.31
N VAL A 3 7.42 -11.06 0.82
CA VAL A 3 7.20 -9.67 1.26
C VAL A 3 6.79 -9.63 2.72
N GLU A 4 6.01 -10.61 3.19
CA GLU A 4 5.57 -10.66 4.59
C GLU A 4 6.75 -10.83 5.54
N GLN A 5 7.63 -11.79 5.25
CA GLN A 5 8.84 -11.98 6.06
C GLN A 5 9.70 -10.71 6.09
N THR A 6 9.84 -10.04 4.93
CA THR A 6 10.62 -8.80 4.85
C THR A 6 9.99 -7.69 5.72
N CYS A 7 8.66 -7.55 5.71
CA CYS A 7 7.96 -6.58 6.57
C CYS A 7 8.22 -6.85 8.06
N LEU A 8 8.16 -8.13 8.48
CA LEU A 8 8.42 -8.54 9.86
C LEU A 8 9.87 -8.24 10.27
N ASP A 9 10.83 -8.55 9.39
CA ASP A 9 12.26 -8.28 9.61
C ASP A 9 12.56 -6.78 9.76
N TRP A 10 11.71 -5.92 9.20
CA TRP A 10 11.80 -4.46 9.28
C TRP A 10 11.01 -3.85 10.44
N GLY A 11 10.41 -4.68 11.31
CA GLY A 11 9.76 -4.25 12.54
C GLY A 11 8.24 -4.09 12.47
N ALA A 12 7.58 -4.61 11.43
CA ALA A 12 6.13 -4.71 11.44
C ALA A 12 5.66 -5.69 12.55
N ASP A 13 4.78 -5.23 13.44
CA ASP A 13 4.22 -6.08 14.51
C ASP A 13 3.26 -7.14 13.95
N LYS A 14 2.50 -6.75 12.92
CA LYS A 14 1.54 -7.63 12.24
C LYS A 14 1.51 -7.35 10.75
N VAL A 15 1.55 -8.41 9.96
CA VAL A 15 1.39 -8.37 8.51
C VAL A 15 0.19 -9.23 8.13
N THR A 16 -0.65 -8.72 7.23
CA THR A 16 -1.81 -9.47 6.73
C THR A 16 -1.75 -9.47 5.21
N ILE A 17 -1.55 -10.64 4.61
CA ILE A 17 -1.62 -10.81 3.15
C ILE A 17 -3.05 -11.09 2.74
N ILE A 18 -3.53 -10.31 1.79
CA ILE A 18 -4.86 -10.44 1.23
C ILE A 18 -4.72 -10.63 -0.27
N ARG A 19 -5.39 -11.65 -0.83
CA ARG A 19 -5.27 -11.99 -2.26
C ARG A 19 -6.43 -11.50 -3.11
N ALA A 20 -7.50 -11.06 -2.47
CA ALA A 20 -8.68 -10.46 -3.10
C ALA A 20 -9.40 -9.60 -2.06
N LEU A 21 -9.93 -8.45 -2.49
CA LEU A 21 -10.55 -7.47 -1.57
C LEU A 21 -11.79 -7.99 -0.86
N ASP A 22 -12.46 -9.03 -1.40
CA ASP A 22 -13.60 -9.69 -0.77
C ASP A 22 -13.26 -10.36 0.57
N GLN A 23 -12.00 -10.74 0.79
CA GLN A 23 -11.50 -11.31 2.05
C GLN A 23 -11.52 -10.32 3.21
N LEU A 24 -11.54 -9.01 2.92
CA LEU A 24 -11.61 -7.96 3.93
C LEU A 24 -13.03 -7.72 4.49
N GLY A 25 -14.04 -8.42 3.95
CA GLY A 25 -15.43 -8.22 4.34
C GLY A 25 -16.04 -6.95 3.74
N GLN A 26 -17.23 -6.57 4.22
CA GLN A 26 -18.00 -5.47 3.66
C GLN A 26 -17.52 -4.08 4.11
N ASP A 27 -16.83 -3.98 5.25
CA ASP A 27 -16.25 -2.74 5.76
C ASP A 27 -14.82 -2.97 6.28
N PRO A 28 -13.84 -3.05 5.35
CA PRO A 28 -12.46 -3.38 5.68
C PRO A 28 -11.85 -2.50 6.76
N PHE A 29 -12.13 -1.20 6.70
CA PHE A 29 -11.51 -0.20 7.57
C PHE A 29 -12.17 -0.09 8.94
N ARG A 30 -13.29 -0.78 9.16
CA ARG A 30 -13.93 -0.92 10.48
C ARG A 30 -13.55 -2.23 11.15
N GLN A 31 -13.27 -3.26 10.35
CA GLN A 31 -12.91 -4.59 10.84
C GLN A 31 -11.40 -4.77 11.00
N HIS A 32 -10.60 -3.96 10.29
CA HIS A 32 -9.16 -3.99 10.31
C HIS A 32 -8.60 -2.57 10.47
N GLU A 33 -7.67 -2.43 11.40
CA GLU A 33 -6.82 -1.24 11.52
C GLU A 33 -5.57 -1.47 10.68
N PHE A 34 -5.31 -0.56 9.74
CA PHE A 34 -4.12 -0.57 8.90
C PHE A 34 -3.35 0.71 9.13
N ASP A 35 -2.13 0.59 9.64
CA ASP A 35 -1.22 1.73 9.79
C ASP A 35 -0.55 2.09 8.47
N SER A 36 -0.37 1.10 7.60
CA SER A 36 0.14 1.28 6.25
C SER A 36 -0.27 0.12 5.33
N ALA A 37 -0.16 0.31 4.01
CA ALA A 37 -0.52 -0.73 3.05
C ALA A 37 0.42 -0.83 1.83
N ILE A 38 0.55 -2.05 1.31
CA ILE A 38 1.16 -2.33 0.01
C ILE A 38 0.07 -2.86 -0.91
N LEU A 39 -0.19 -2.17 -2.03
CA LEU A 39 -1.28 -2.51 -2.94
C LEU A 39 -0.78 -2.90 -4.33
N ASP A 40 -1.23 -4.04 -4.85
CA ASP A 40 -1.21 -4.24 -6.30
C ASP A 40 -2.37 -3.46 -6.91
N VAL A 41 -2.16 -2.83 -8.09
CA VAL A 41 -3.21 -2.13 -8.84
C VAL A 41 -4.36 -3.07 -9.24
N ARG A 42 -4.05 -4.35 -9.49
CA ARG A 42 -5.05 -5.38 -9.73
C ARG A 42 -4.86 -6.54 -8.75
N LEU A 43 -5.89 -6.82 -7.97
CA LEU A 43 -5.90 -7.89 -6.99
C LEU A 43 -7.09 -8.81 -7.24
N GLY A 44 -6.83 -10.10 -7.50
CA GLY A 44 -7.88 -11.09 -7.76
C GLY A 44 -8.77 -10.77 -8.98
N GLY A 45 -8.25 -10.03 -9.97
CA GLY A 45 -9.02 -9.58 -11.14
C GLY A 45 -9.81 -8.29 -10.95
N ASN A 46 -9.86 -7.75 -9.72
CA ASN A 46 -10.52 -6.49 -9.40
C ASN A 46 -9.51 -5.34 -9.30
N SER A 47 -9.98 -4.12 -9.54
CA SER A 47 -9.18 -2.91 -9.34
C SER A 47 -9.14 -2.55 -7.86
N THR A 48 -7.95 -2.21 -7.35
CA THR A 48 -7.76 -1.72 -5.98
C THR A 48 -7.80 -0.20 -5.88
N VAL A 49 -8.07 0.50 -6.99
CA VAL A 49 -8.08 1.98 -7.05
C VAL A 49 -9.05 2.58 -6.04
N GLU A 50 -10.24 2.02 -5.89
CA GLU A 50 -11.23 2.53 -4.93
C GLU A 50 -10.79 2.30 -3.49
N PHE A 51 -10.15 1.17 -3.21
CA PHE A 51 -9.57 0.90 -1.90
C PHE A 51 -8.40 1.84 -1.58
N ALA A 52 -7.54 2.12 -2.56
CA ALA A 52 -6.47 3.11 -2.46
C ALA A 52 -7.01 4.53 -2.21
N ARG A 53 -8.15 4.89 -2.83
CA ARG A 53 -8.82 6.17 -2.57
C ARG A 53 -9.26 6.29 -1.12
N GLU A 54 -9.84 5.23 -0.55
CA GLU A 54 -10.25 5.22 0.85
C GLU A 54 -9.06 5.29 1.82
N LEU A 55 -7.95 4.58 1.55
CA LEU A 55 -6.70 4.72 2.31
C LEU A 55 -6.21 6.17 2.27
N HIS A 56 -6.18 6.78 1.08
CA HIS A 56 -5.74 8.15 0.89
C HIS A 56 -6.63 9.16 1.64
N CYS A 57 -7.96 9.02 1.54
CA CYS A 57 -8.92 9.87 2.27
C CYS A 57 -8.79 9.74 3.80
N ARG A 58 -8.40 8.56 4.29
CA ARG A 58 -8.14 8.30 5.72
C ARG A 58 -6.73 8.69 6.16
N GLY A 59 -5.89 9.15 5.23
CA GLY A 59 -4.49 9.49 5.50
C GLY A 59 -3.64 8.30 5.93
N ILE A 60 -4.00 7.08 5.49
CA ILE A 60 -3.20 5.88 5.74
C ILE A 60 -2.11 5.83 4.66
N PRO A 61 -0.82 5.81 5.01
CA PRO A 61 0.27 5.74 4.04
C PRO A 61 0.24 4.41 3.30
N PHE A 62 0.45 4.44 1.98
CA PHE A 62 0.52 3.24 1.19
C PHE A 62 1.41 3.41 -0.04
N VAL A 63 1.79 2.28 -0.63
CA VAL A 63 2.55 2.22 -1.90
C VAL A 63 1.89 1.26 -2.87
N PHE A 64 2.01 1.56 -4.17
CA PHE A 64 1.60 0.63 -5.22
C PHE A 64 2.76 -0.27 -5.63
N ALA A 65 2.53 -1.57 -5.70
CA ALA A 65 3.46 -2.59 -6.16
C ALA A 65 2.90 -3.26 -7.43
N THR A 66 3.11 -2.63 -8.59
CA THR A 66 2.42 -2.98 -9.84
C THR A 66 3.36 -3.43 -10.94
N GLY A 67 2.93 -4.37 -11.78
CA GLY A 67 3.63 -4.73 -13.02
C GLY A 67 3.20 -3.92 -14.24
N MET A 68 2.27 -2.97 -14.06
CA MET A 68 1.72 -2.17 -15.16
C MET A 68 2.58 -0.95 -15.46
N SER A 69 2.64 -0.58 -16.74
CA SER A 69 3.46 0.53 -17.27
C SER A 69 2.87 1.92 -17.06
N ASP A 70 1.60 2.02 -16.69
CA ASP A 70 0.84 3.29 -16.67
C ASP A 70 1.01 4.08 -15.37
N GLN A 71 2.26 4.29 -14.94
CA GLN A 71 2.57 5.02 -13.70
C GLN A 71 2.06 6.47 -13.71
N ASN A 72 2.01 7.12 -14.88
CA ASN A 72 1.60 8.52 -15.00
C ASN A 72 0.13 8.77 -14.61
N ASP A 73 -0.78 7.85 -14.93
CA ASP A 73 -2.20 7.99 -14.55
C ASP A 73 -2.37 7.86 -13.03
N PHE A 74 -1.64 6.92 -12.41
CA PHE A 74 -1.65 6.74 -10.96
C PHE A 74 -1.02 7.90 -10.21
N ALA A 75 0.09 8.46 -10.71
CA ALA A 75 0.71 9.64 -10.10
C ALA A 75 -0.23 10.86 -10.12
N THR A 76 -1.10 10.97 -11.14
CA THR A 76 -2.11 12.03 -11.23
C THR A 76 -3.27 11.80 -10.26
N ARG A 77 -3.70 10.56 -10.08
CA ARG A 77 -4.83 10.20 -9.19
C ARG A 77 -4.44 10.15 -7.71
N PHE A 78 -3.19 9.79 -7.42
CA PHE A 78 -2.65 9.59 -6.08
C PHE A 78 -1.35 10.39 -5.92
N PRO A 79 -1.44 11.73 -5.87
CA PRO A 79 -0.26 12.57 -5.72
C PRO A 79 0.47 12.25 -4.41
N GLY A 80 1.79 12.08 -4.48
CA GLY A 80 2.63 11.76 -3.33
C GLY A 80 2.65 10.27 -2.95
N VAL A 81 1.87 9.41 -3.61
CA VAL A 81 1.91 7.96 -3.38
C VAL A 81 2.99 7.32 -4.26
N ALA A 82 3.89 6.56 -3.65
CA ALA A 82 4.95 5.87 -4.37
C ALA A 82 4.42 4.69 -5.19
N ILE A 83 4.96 4.52 -6.40
CA ILE A 83 4.66 3.41 -7.30
C ILE A 83 5.96 2.64 -7.55
N VAL A 84 5.98 1.40 -7.12
CA VAL A 84 7.10 0.46 -7.28
C VAL A 84 6.74 -0.53 -8.39
N SER A 85 7.55 -0.54 -9.44
CA SER A 85 7.31 -1.41 -10.60
C SER A 85 7.89 -2.80 -10.39
N LYS A 86 7.15 -3.83 -10.78
CA LYS A 86 7.67 -5.20 -10.85
C LYS A 86 8.66 -5.34 -12.03
N PRO A 87 9.77 -6.08 -11.88
CA PRO A 87 10.21 -6.77 -10.67
C PRO A 87 10.84 -5.79 -9.66
N TYR A 88 10.50 -5.96 -8.38
CA TYR A 88 11.06 -5.18 -7.27
C TYR A 88 11.73 -6.10 -6.26
N SER A 89 12.63 -5.54 -5.46
CA SER A 89 13.07 -6.17 -4.21
C SER A 89 12.15 -5.78 -3.07
N GLY A 90 11.97 -6.67 -2.08
CA GLY A 90 11.22 -6.37 -0.87
C GLY A 90 11.86 -5.22 -0.07
N GLU A 91 13.20 -5.10 -0.08
CA GLU A 91 13.87 -3.94 0.51
C GLU A 91 13.51 -2.63 -0.18
N GLU A 92 13.51 -2.59 -1.50
CA GLU A 92 13.10 -1.40 -2.27
C GLU A 92 11.65 -1.02 -1.97
N LEU A 93 10.76 -2.02 -1.97
CA LEU A 93 9.36 -1.82 -1.66
C LEU A 93 9.15 -1.27 -0.25
N LEU A 94 9.86 -1.81 0.74
CA LEU A 94 9.77 -1.35 2.13
C LEU A 94 10.41 0.03 2.33
N LYS A 95 11.52 0.35 1.67
CA LYS A 95 12.10 1.70 1.70
C LYS A 95 11.08 2.74 1.24
N MET A 96 10.34 2.45 0.17
CA MET A 96 9.29 3.35 -0.30
C MET A 96 8.10 3.43 0.67
N LEU A 97 7.73 2.32 1.31
CA LEU A 97 6.67 2.30 2.31
C LEU A 97 7.05 3.13 3.55
N VAL A 98 8.25 2.95 4.08
CA VAL A 98 8.77 3.72 5.22
C VAL A 98 8.80 5.22 4.89
N ALA A 99 9.28 5.60 3.70
CA ALA A 99 9.26 6.99 3.27
C ALA A 99 7.84 7.58 3.21
N ALA A 100 6.84 6.78 2.82
CA ALA A 100 5.43 7.19 2.81
C ALA A 100 4.87 7.37 4.24
N ILE A 101 5.28 6.50 5.17
CA ILE A 101 4.93 6.60 6.60
C ILE A 101 5.51 7.90 7.18
N ASP A 102 6.82 8.11 7.04
CA ASP A 102 7.52 9.30 7.55
C ASP A 102 6.93 10.61 7.00
N GLY A 103 6.61 10.63 5.70
CA GLY A 103 5.97 11.78 5.05
C GLY A 103 4.57 12.10 5.59
N THR A 104 3.85 11.07 6.06
CA THR A 104 2.53 11.22 6.66
C THR A 104 2.62 11.74 8.11
N GLU A 105 3.60 11.25 8.88
CA GLU A 105 3.83 11.72 10.26
C GLU A 105 4.23 13.20 10.32
N LEU A 106 5.05 13.66 9.37
CA LEU A 106 5.43 15.07 9.23
C LEU A 106 4.21 15.97 8.93
N SER A 107 3.24 15.49 8.15
CA SER A 107 2.00 16.23 7.85
C SER A 107 1.01 16.25 9.01
N ARG A 108 1.07 15.29 9.95
CA ARG A 108 0.17 15.23 11.11
C ARG A 108 0.69 16.01 12.33
N SER A 109 1.97 16.37 12.33
CA SER A 109 2.65 17.05 13.44
C SER A 109 2.74 18.58 13.29
N ALA A 110 2.10 19.14 12.25
CA ALA A 110 2.04 20.57 11.95
C ALA A 110 0.62 21.12 12.13
#